data_AF-A0A5B8JI30-F1
#
_entry.id   AF-A0A5B8JI30-F1
#
_cell.length_a   1.000
_cell.length_b   1.000
_cell.length_c   1.000
_cell.angle_alpha   90.00
_cell.angle_beta   90.00
_cell.angle_gamma   90.00
#
_symmetry.space_group_name_H-M   'P 1'
#
loop_
_entity.id
_entity.type
_entity.pdbx_description
1 polymer ?
#
loop_
_entity_poly.entity_id
_entity_poly.type
_entity_poly.pdbx_seq_one_letter_code
_entity_poly.pdbx_strand_id
1 'polypeptide(L)'
;MGNALADPGALFEKLTVKLASQVDKAASRAGLKASQELSRKLTEELDDAIRVAMSTADKVGTLVRQAVQAAVDDTLRTAVLDATRVRDQQLAQLALIDRTAWGTDDIEAVRLRVDAEMKRAGLTRLTTPTNLTPFDVVDSQEHSHAASYEVLSPAYVETVTGRVVQRGAVRRLPADDTGESKGRG
;
A
#
# COMPACT_ATOMS: atom_id res chain seq x y z
N MET A 1 -42.09 48.90 -89.12
CA MET A 1 -42.45 47.77 -88.23
C MET A 1 -42.16 46.48 -88.97
N GLY A 2 -41.04 45.82 -88.66
CA GLY A 2 -40.65 44.53 -89.23
C GLY A 2 -39.93 43.76 -88.14
N ASN A 3 -40.63 42.79 -87.58
CA ASN A 3 -40.25 42.02 -86.41
C ASN A 3 -39.03 41.14 -86.77
N ALA A 4 -37.93 41.31 -86.06
CA ALA A 4 -36.76 40.45 -86.20
C ALA A 4 -37.17 39.02 -85.80
N LEU A 5 -37.20 38.10 -86.79
CA LEU A 5 -37.44 36.69 -86.57
C LEU A 5 -36.43 36.17 -85.53
N ALA A 6 -36.94 35.74 -84.38
CA ALA A 6 -36.14 35.09 -83.36
C ALA A 6 -35.54 33.81 -83.97
N ASP A 7 -34.21 33.76 -84.05
CA ASP A 7 -33.46 32.58 -84.49
C ASP A 7 -33.81 31.39 -83.57
N PRO A 8 -34.41 30.31 -84.09
CA PRO A 8 -34.74 29.13 -83.30
C PRO A 8 -33.52 28.49 -82.61
N GLY A 9 -32.32 28.62 -83.20
CA GLY A 9 -31.07 28.12 -82.62
C GLY A 9 -30.70 28.85 -81.32
N ALA A 10 -30.84 30.18 -81.32
CA ALA A 10 -30.55 31.01 -80.14
C ALA A 10 -31.53 30.78 -78.98
N LEU A 11 -32.78 30.41 -79.28
CA LEU A 11 -33.78 30.04 -78.25
C LEU A 11 -33.48 28.68 -77.63
N PHE A 12 -33.04 27.72 -78.45
CA PHE A 12 -32.65 26.39 -77.98
C PHE A 12 -31.42 26.46 -77.05
N GLU A 13 -30.42 27.26 -77.41
CA GLU A 13 -29.23 27.49 -76.59
C GLU A 13 -29.56 28.15 -75.23
N LYS A 14 -30.48 29.12 -75.22
CA LYS A 14 -30.97 29.70 -73.95
C LYS A 14 -31.70 28.70 -73.07
N LEU A 15 -32.46 27.78 -73.67
CA LEU A 15 -33.18 26.74 -72.94
C LEU A 15 -32.23 25.71 -72.35
N THR A 16 -31.21 25.26 -73.08
CA THR A 16 -30.22 24.30 -72.58
C THR A 16 -29.38 24.88 -71.44
N VAL A 17 -28.93 26.13 -71.55
CA VAL A 17 -28.22 26.82 -70.45
C VAL A 17 -29.10 26.97 -69.21
N LYS A 18 -30.38 27.32 -69.39
CA LYS A 18 -31.32 27.46 -68.26
C LYS A 18 -31.59 26.12 -67.58
N LEU A 19 -31.76 25.05 -68.37
CA LEU A 19 -31.98 23.70 -67.87
C LEU A 19 -30.77 23.20 -67.08
N ALA A 20 -29.55 23.38 -67.59
CA ALA A 20 -28.31 23.06 -66.88
C ALA A 20 -28.25 23.78 -65.52
N SER A 21 -28.54 25.09 -65.47
CA SER A 21 -28.54 25.84 -64.21
C SER A 21 -29.60 25.37 -63.20
N GLN A 22 -30.74 24.87 -63.67
CA GLN A 22 -31.79 24.34 -62.79
C GLN A 22 -31.44 22.97 -62.25
N VAL A 23 -30.81 22.13 -63.08
CA VAL A 23 -30.29 20.82 -62.66
C VAL A 23 -29.20 21.01 -61.59
N ASP A 24 -28.26 21.93 -61.77
CA ASP A 24 -27.22 22.23 -60.77
C ASP A 24 -27.79 22.77 -59.45
N LYS A 25 -28.80 23.65 -59.53
CA LYS A 25 -29.52 24.14 -58.33
C LYS A 25 -30.30 23.05 -57.61
N ALA A 26 -30.86 22.09 -58.34
CA ALA A 26 -31.56 20.96 -57.75
C ALA A 26 -30.57 19.98 -57.08
N ALA A 27 -29.46 19.66 -57.76
CA ALA A 27 -28.42 18.79 -57.27
C ALA A 27 -27.75 19.34 -55.99
N SER A 28 -27.40 20.63 -55.98
CA SER A 28 -26.83 21.28 -54.79
C SER A 28 -27.79 21.31 -53.59
N ARG A 29 -29.08 21.58 -53.80
CA ARG A 29 -30.09 21.55 -52.74
C ARG A 29 -30.34 20.15 -52.19
N ALA A 30 -30.35 19.14 -53.07
CA ALA A 30 -30.48 17.74 -52.65
C ALA A 30 -29.27 17.30 -51.83
N GLY A 31 -28.05 17.64 -52.26
CA GLY A 31 -26.82 17.38 -51.51
C GLY A 31 -26.80 18.06 -50.13
N LEU A 32 -27.24 19.32 -50.05
CA LEU A 32 -27.31 20.05 -48.78
C LEU A 32 -28.31 19.41 -47.80
N LYS A 33 -29.49 19.01 -48.28
CA LYS A 33 -30.51 18.34 -47.45
C LYS A 33 -30.03 16.96 -46.98
N ALA A 34 -29.42 16.17 -47.86
CA ALA A 34 -28.86 14.87 -47.52
C ALA A 34 -27.74 15.00 -46.48
N SER A 35 -26.86 16.00 -46.64
CA SER A 35 -25.81 16.31 -45.66
C SER A 35 -26.40 16.75 -44.32
N GLN A 36 -27.42 17.61 -44.30
CA GLN A 36 -28.07 18.06 -43.07
C GLN A 36 -28.75 16.92 -42.31
N GLU A 37 -29.45 16.04 -43.03
CA GLU A 37 -30.10 14.86 -42.46
C GLU A 37 -29.09 13.88 -41.88
N LEU A 38 -27.97 13.66 -42.59
CA LEU A 38 -26.89 12.79 -42.14
C LEU A 38 -26.17 13.39 -40.92
N SER A 39 -25.90 14.70 -40.91
CA SER A 39 -25.39 15.41 -39.74
C SER A 39 -26.33 15.28 -38.54
N ARG A 40 -27.64 15.43 -38.73
CA ARG A 40 -28.63 15.26 -37.65
C ARG A 40 -28.59 13.86 -37.06
N LYS A 41 -28.61 12.83 -37.91
CA LYS A 41 -28.55 11.43 -37.47
C LYS A 41 -27.25 11.12 -36.71
N LEU A 42 -26.11 11.61 -37.20
CA LEU A 42 -24.83 11.45 -36.52
C LEU A 42 -24.81 12.14 -35.15
N THR A 43 -25.42 13.33 -35.03
CA THR A 43 -25.53 14.01 -33.73
C THR A 43 -26.42 13.23 -32.75
N GLU A 44 -27.57 12.71 -33.21
CA GLU A 44 -28.45 11.88 -32.38
C GLU A 44 -27.77 10.59 -31.92
N GLU A 45 -27.07 9.90 -32.83
CA GLU A 45 -26.31 8.68 -32.51
C GLU A 45 -25.14 8.95 -31.56
N LEU A 46 -24.45 10.10 -31.72
CA LEU A 46 -23.39 10.53 -30.81
C LEU A 46 -23.93 10.85 -29.41
N ASP A 47 -25.05 11.55 -29.30
CA ASP A 47 -25.68 11.87 -28.01
C ASP A 47 -26.12 10.60 -27.26
N ASP A 48 -26.68 9.62 -27.97
CA ASP A 48 -27.05 8.33 -27.38
C ASP A 48 -25.82 7.53 -26.95
N ALA A 49 -24.75 7.52 -27.75
CA ALA A 49 -23.48 6.89 -27.38
C ALA A 49 -22.84 7.53 -26.13
N ILE A 50 -22.86 8.87 -26.03
CA ILE A 50 -22.39 9.61 -24.86
C ILE A 50 -23.22 9.24 -23.62
N ARG A 51 -24.55 9.19 -23.74
CA ARG A 51 -25.45 8.82 -22.64
C ARG A 51 -25.16 7.41 -22.13
N VAL A 52 -24.95 6.45 -23.03
CA VAL A 52 -24.61 5.06 -22.66
C VAL A 52 -23.23 4.99 -21.98
N ALA A 53 -22.25 5.71 -22.50
CA ALA A 53 -20.91 5.76 -21.92
C ALA A 53 -20.92 6.35 -20.50
N MET A 54 -21.65 7.46 -20.29
CA MET A 54 -21.80 8.08 -18.95
C MET A 54 -22.50 7.15 -17.97
N SER A 55 -23.61 6.50 -18.36
CA SER A 55 -24.30 5.53 -17.50
C SER A 55 -23.42 4.36 -17.10
N THR A 56 -22.58 3.89 -18.03
CA THR A 56 -21.62 2.81 -17.77
C THR A 56 -20.55 3.27 -16.79
N ALA A 57 -19.99 4.46 -16.97
CA ALA A 57 -19.00 5.03 -16.06
C ALA A 57 -19.55 5.19 -14.63
N ASP A 58 -20.80 5.63 -14.48
CA ASP A 58 -21.44 5.76 -13.16
C ASP A 58 -21.62 4.41 -12.46
N LYS A 59 -22.08 3.39 -13.19
CA LYS A 59 -22.23 2.02 -12.67
C LYS A 59 -20.90 1.42 -12.27
N VAL A 60 -19.86 1.62 -13.08
CA VAL A 60 -18.51 1.18 -12.72
C VAL A 60 -18.03 1.91 -11.47
N GLY A 61 -18.26 3.22 -11.37
CA GLY A 61 -17.91 4.01 -10.20
C GLY A 61 -18.62 3.56 -8.92
N THR A 62 -19.90 3.17 -9.00
CA THR A 62 -20.63 2.64 -7.83
C THR A 62 -20.15 1.25 -7.43
N LEU A 63 -19.90 0.35 -8.40
CA LEU A 63 -19.37 -0.99 -8.13
C LEU A 63 -17.97 -0.93 -7.51
N VAL A 64 -17.10 -0.06 -8.01
CA VAL A 64 -15.76 0.15 -7.43
C VAL A 64 -15.87 0.66 -6.00
N ARG A 65 -16.72 1.65 -5.72
CA ARG A 65 -16.93 2.14 -4.35
C ARG A 65 -17.45 1.05 -3.42
N GLN A 66 -18.40 0.23 -3.87
CA GLN A 66 -18.93 -0.88 -3.08
C GLN A 66 -17.87 -1.95 -2.81
N ALA A 67 -17.07 -2.32 -3.81
CA ALA A 67 -16.00 -3.30 -3.65
C ALA A 67 -14.90 -2.79 -2.70
N VAL A 68 -14.52 -1.51 -2.82
CA VAL A 68 -13.56 -0.88 -1.90
C VAL A 68 -14.12 -0.85 -0.49
N GLN A 69 -15.38 -0.45 -0.30
CA GLN A 69 -16.00 -0.43 1.03
C GLN A 69 -16.04 -1.83 1.65
N ALA A 70 -16.45 -2.84 0.89
CA ALA A 70 -16.47 -4.23 1.36
C ALA A 70 -15.07 -4.73 1.75
N ALA A 71 -14.04 -4.41 0.96
CA ALA A 71 -12.66 -4.77 1.27
C ALA A 71 -12.14 -4.06 2.54
N VAL A 72 -12.50 -2.79 2.73
CA VAL A 72 -12.17 -2.03 3.94
C VAL A 72 -12.87 -2.62 5.16
N ASP A 73 -14.16 -2.93 5.05
CA ASP A 73 -14.94 -3.50 6.15
C ASP A 73 -14.40 -4.89 6.57
N ASP A 74 -14.03 -5.72 5.59
CA ASP A 74 -13.44 -7.05 5.84
C ASP A 74 -12.05 -6.95 6.48
N THR A 75 -11.20 -6.05 5.98
CA THR A 75 -9.88 -5.78 6.56
C THR A 75 -10.00 -5.26 7.99
N LEU A 76 -10.93 -4.34 8.24
CA LEU A 76 -11.18 -3.79 9.57
C LEU A 76 -11.69 -4.87 10.53
N ARG A 77 -12.64 -5.70 10.08
CA ARG A 77 -13.15 -6.82 10.86
C ARG A 77 -12.02 -7.77 11.26
N THR A 78 -11.18 -8.14 10.30
CA THR A 78 -10.03 -9.03 10.53
C THR A 78 -9.06 -8.41 11.53
N ALA A 79 -8.69 -7.13 11.36
CA ALA A 79 -7.80 -6.43 12.27
C ALA A 79 -8.36 -6.36 13.71
N VAL A 80 -9.67 -6.14 13.87
CA VAL A 80 -10.31 -6.12 15.19
C VAL A 80 -10.30 -7.51 15.83
N LEU A 81 -10.61 -8.56 15.07
CA LEU A 81 -10.56 -9.94 15.55
C LEU A 81 -9.13 -10.34 15.96
N ASP A 82 -8.13 -9.94 15.18
CA ASP A 82 -6.73 -10.19 15.52
C ASP A 82 -6.30 -9.41 16.76
N ALA A 83 -6.68 -8.14 16.88
CA ALA A 83 -6.37 -7.32 18.06
C ALA A 83 -6.99 -7.89 19.35
N THR A 84 -8.24 -8.36 19.28
CA THR A 84 -8.90 -9.01 20.42
C THR A 84 -8.23 -10.32 20.79
N ARG A 85 -7.87 -11.15 19.80
CA ARG A 85 -7.11 -12.38 20.02
C ARG A 85 -5.75 -12.13 20.66
N VAL A 86 -5.01 -11.13 20.20
CA VAL A 86 -3.71 -10.74 20.78
C VAL A 86 -3.90 -10.28 22.23
N ARG A 87 -4.93 -9.48 22.52
CA ARG A 87 -5.24 -9.02 23.88
C ARG A 87 -5.57 -10.20 24.81
N ASP A 88 -6.37 -11.15 24.36
CA ASP A 88 -6.72 -12.32 25.18
C ASP A 88 -5.50 -13.20 25.47
N GLN A 89 -4.59 -13.34 24.49
CA GLN A 89 -3.31 -14.02 24.68
C GLN A 89 -2.44 -13.30 25.73
N GLN A 90 -2.36 -11.97 25.68
CA GLN A 90 -1.63 -11.17 26.65
C GLN A 90 -2.20 -11.33 28.07
N LEU A 91 -3.53 -11.29 28.22
CA LEU A 91 -4.18 -11.51 29.52
C LEU A 91 -3.92 -12.92 30.05
N ALA A 92 -3.97 -13.94 29.19
CA ALA A 92 -3.64 -15.31 29.57
C ALA A 92 -2.17 -15.44 30.01
N GLN A 93 -1.24 -14.77 29.32
CA GLN A 93 0.17 -14.73 29.70
C GLN A 93 0.37 -14.06 31.07
N LEU A 94 -0.31 -12.94 31.34
CA LEU A 94 -0.26 -12.26 32.64
C LEU A 94 -0.79 -13.17 33.77
N ALA A 95 -1.92 -13.85 33.55
CA ALA A 95 -2.47 -14.80 34.52
C ALA A 95 -1.54 -16.01 34.76
N LEU A 96 -0.82 -16.47 33.73
CA LEU A 96 0.18 -17.54 33.87
C LEU A 96 1.38 -17.08 34.69
N ILE A 97 1.86 -15.85 34.46
CA ILE A 97 2.97 -15.25 35.23
C ILE A 97 2.56 -15.15 36.70
N ASP A 98 1.39 -14.57 36.99
CA ASP A 98 0.86 -14.43 38.35
C ASP A 98 0.74 -15.80 39.04
N ARG A 99 0.12 -16.79 38.39
CA ARG A 99 0.02 -18.16 38.93
C ARG A 99 1.39 -18.78 39.22
N THR A 100 2.38 -18.56 38.36
CA THR A 100 3.73 -19.10 38.55
C THR A 100 4.43 -18.43 39.74
N ALA A 101 4.17 -17.14 39.96
CA ALA A 101 4.68 -16.39 41.09
C ALA A 101 3.95 -16.69 42.42
N TRP A 102 2.64 -16.98 42.38
CA TRP A 102 1.77 -17.08 43.56
C TRP A 102 2.01 -18.32 44.45
N GLY A 103 2.72 -19.34 43.94
CA GLY A 103 2.93 -20.61 44.65
C GLY A 103 4.37 -20.91 45.06
N THR A 104 5.29 -19.96 44.90
CA THR A 104 6.73 -20.24 44.95
C THR A 104 7.47 -19.23 45.84
N ASP A 105 8.03 -19.69 46.96
CA ASP A 105 9.02 -18.93 47.75
C ASP A 105 10.41 -18.92 47.09
N ASP A 106 10.61 -19.77 46.09
CA ASP A 106 11.86 -19.98 45.37
C ASP A 106 11.86 -19.32 43.98
N ILE A 107 12.31 -18.06 43.92
CA ILE A 107 12.41 -17.28 42.69
C ILE A 107 13.18 -17.99 41.56
N GLU A 108 14.09 -18.92 41.87
CA GLU A 108 14.83 -19.67 40.85
C GLU A 108 13.93 -20.69 40.13
N ALA A 109 12.98 -21.32 40.83
CA ALA A 109 11.99 -22.19 40.19
C ALA A 109 11.08 -21.41 39.21
N VAL A 110 10.71 -20.18 39.57
CA VAL A 110 9.99 -19.26 38.66
C VAL A 110 10.85 -18.93 37.43
N ARG A 111 12.12 -18.57 37.64
CA ARG A 111 13.06 -18.24 36.54
C ARG A 111 13.27 -19.42 35.59
N LEU A 112 13.40 -20.64 36.11
CA LEU A 112 13.55 -21.86 35.32
C LEU A 112 12.29 -22.13 34.48
N ARG A 113 11.11 -21.94 35.07
CA ARG A 113 9.85 -22.10 34.36
C ARG A 113 9.70 -21.07 33.23
N VAL A 114 10.03 -19.81 33.51
CA VAL A 114 10.04 -18.74 32.51
C VAL A 114 11.04 -19.07 31.38
N ASP A 115 12.23 -19.59 31.69
CA ASP A 115 13.20 -20.01 30.68
C ASP A 115 12.69 -21.13 29.77
N ALA A 116 12.00 -22.12 30.35
CA ALA A 116 11.37 -23.19 29.58
C ALA A 116 10.28 -22.66 28.65
N GLU A 117 9.44 -21.72 29.11
CA GLU A 117 8.40 -21.12 28.27
C GLU A 117 8.97 -20.21 27.18
N MET A 118 10.02 -19.44 27.47
CA MET A 118 10.73 -18.65 26.46
C MET A 118 11.26 -19.56 25.34
N LYS A 119 11.91 -20.67 25.69
CA LYS A 119 12.39 -21.66 24.71
C LYS A 119 11.25 -22.26 23.88
N ARG A 120 10.11 -22.61 24.49
CA ARG A 120 8.92 -23.09 23.77
C ARG A 120 8.36 -22.05 22.79
N ALA A 121 8.40 -20.78 23.18
CA ALA A 121 7.99 -19.66 22.33
C ALA A 121 9.03 -19.28 21.26
N GLY A 122 10.17 -19.97 21.20
CA GLY A 122 11.26 -19.66 20.27
C GLY A 122 11.99 -18.36 20.64
N LEU A 123 11.96 -17.94 21.90
CA LEU A 123 12.70 -16.77 22.40
C LEU A 123 13.97 -17.21 23.12
N THR A 124 15.11 -16.66 22.73
CA THR A 124 16.42 -16.91 23.35
C THR A 124 16.87 -15.68 24.14
N ARG A 125 17.19 -15.86 25.42
CA ARG A 125 17.79 -14.84 26.27
C ARG A 125 19.32 -14.83 26.11
N LEU A 126 19.90 -13.67 25.82
CA LEU A 126 21.34 -13.47 25.75
C LEU A 126 21.81 -12.75 27.02
N THR A 127 22.60 -13.46 27.83
CA THR A 127 23.21 -12.95 29.07
C THR A 127 24.73 -12.81 28.97
N THR A 128 25.31 -13.15 27.82
CA THR A 128 26.74 -13.04 27.56
C THR A 128 26.94 -12.21 26.29
N PRO A 129 27.70 -11.11 26.35
CA PRO A 129 27.87 -10.20 25.22
C PRO A 129 28.99 -10.68 24.29
N THR A 130 28.87 -11.88 23.72
CA THR A 130 29.80 -12.40 22.70
C THR A 130 29.66 -11.63 21.38
N ASN A 131 28.45 -11.16 21.10
CA ASN A 131 28.15 -10.22 20.03
C ASN A 131 27.41 -9.03 20.64
N LEU A 132 27.89 -7.81 20.35
CA LEU A 132 27.29 -6.57 20.83
C LEU A 132 26.09 -6.09 19.99
N THR A 133 25.85 -6.65 18.80
CA THR A 133 24.73 -6.23 17.93
C THR A 133 23.37 -6.21 18.66
N PRO A 134 23.02 -7.19 19.54
CA PRO A 134 21.75 -7.19 20.28
C PRO A 134 21.72 -6.28 21.52
N PHE A 135 22.82 -5.60 21.84
CA PHE A 135 22.98 -4.83 23.08
C PHE A 135 23.26 -3.35 22.80
N ASP A 136 22.72 -2.49 23.65
CA ASP A 136 23.09 -1.09 23.72
C ASP A 136 24.25 -0.92 24.69
N VAL A 137 25.31 -0.27 24.23
CA VAL A 137 26.47 0.04 25.07
C VAL A 137 26.15 1.35 25.80
N VAL A 138 25.92 1.26 27.10
CA VAL A 138 25.75 2.43 27.95
C VAL A 138 27.15 2.98 28.22
N ASP A 139 27.52 4.05 27.52
CA ASP A 139 28.84 4.66 27.62
C ASP A 139 29.10 5.17 29.04
N SER A 140 30.11 4.59 29.69
CA SER A 140 30.93 5.35 30.63
C SER A 140 32.03 5.99 29.79
N GLN A 141 32.04 7.33 29.74
CA GLN A 141 33.04 8.16 29.04
C GLN A 141 34.50 7.80 29.42
N GLU A 142 34.69 7.04 30.48
CA GLU A 142 35.98 6.69 31.06
C GLU A 142 36.67 5.47 30.41
N HIS A 143 35.98 4.67 29.58
CA HIS A 143 36.49 3.34 29.17
C HIS A 143 36.39 3.06 27.67
N SER A 144 36.93 3.95 26.81
CA SER A 144 36.90 3.79 25.35
C SER A 144 37.60 2.53 24.80
N HIS A 145 38.48 1.90 25.59
CA HIS A 145 39.27 0.70 25.25
C HIS A 145 38.95 -0.53 26.13
N ALA A 146 37.71 -0.68 26.58
CA ALA A 146 37.29 -1.85 27.38
C ALA A 146 37.41 -3.18 26.61
N ALA A 147 38.09 -4.16 27.20
CA ALA A 147 38.22 -5.53 26.67
C ALA A 147 37.05 -6.45 27.07
N SER A 148 36.24 -6.03 28.05
CA SER A 148 35.15 -6.82 28.61
C SER A 148 33.91 -5.95 28.84
N TYR A 149 32.74 -6.61 28.82
CA TYR A 149 31.45 -5.97 28.99
C TYR A 149 30.66 -6.69 30.08
N GLU A 150 30.06 -5.89 30.96
CA GLU A 150 29.09 -6.36 31.95
C GLU A 150 27.67 -6.21 31.40
N VAL A 151 26.85 -7.23 31.53
CA VAL A 151 25.44 -7.18 31.11
C VAL A 151 24.61 -6.56 32.23
N LEU A 152 24.07 -5.36 31.97
CA LEU A 152 23.14 -4.67 32.87
C LEU A 152 21.72 -5.23 32.71
N SER A 153 21.32 -5.54 31.48
CA SER A 153 20.05 -6.19 31.17
C SER A 153 20.21 -7.13 29.97
N PRO A 154 19.54 -8.30 30.00
CA PRO A 154 19.67 -9.28 28.92
C PRO A 154 19.00 -8.78 27.64
N ALA A 155 19.53 -9.22 26.49
CA ALA A 155 18.86 -9.08 25.21
C ALA A 155 17.98 -10.32 24.93
N TYR A 156 16.95 -10.15 24.12
CA TYR A 156 16.04 -11.23 23.71
C TYR A 156 15.94 -11.29 22.20
N VAL A 157 16.24 -12.46 21.64
CA VAL A 157 16.25 -12.71 20.20
C VAL A 157 15.30 -13.84 19.85
N GLU A 158 14.64 -13.72 18.71
CA GLU A 158 13.82 -14.79 18.15
C GLU A 158 14.75 -15.85 17.53
N THR A 159 14.54 -17.11 17.90
CA THR A 159 15.51 -18.19 17.72
C THR A 159 15.65 -18.64 16.27
N VAL A 160 14.60 -18.47 15.45
CA VAL A 160 14.58 -18.96 14.06
C VAL A 160 15.23 -17.96 13.12
N THR A 161 14.88 -16.69 13.25
CA THR A 161 15.32 -15.60 12.37
C THR A 161 16.52 -14.83 12.91
N GLY A 162 16.83 -14.98 14.19
CA GLY A 162 17.84 -14.16 14.87
C GLY A 162 17.40 -12.70 15.10
N ARG A 163 16.14 -12.38 14.82
CA ARG A 163 15.60 -11.01 14.99
C ARG A 163 15.65 -10.61 16.46
N VAL A 164 16.19 -9.42 16.72
CA VAL A 164 16.17 -8.85 18.07
C VAL A 164 14.74 -8.43 18.41
N VAL A 165 14.17 -9.07 19.44
CA VAL A 165 12.83 -8.76 19.98
C VAL A 165 12.92 -7.65 21.01
N GLN A 166 13.96 -7.69 21.86
CA GLN A 166 14.27 -6.66 22.83
C GLN A 166 15.80 -6.53 22.97
N ARG A 167 16.30 -5.30 22.87
CA ARG A 167 17.72 -5.01 23.05
C ARG A 167 18.07 -5.06 24.54
N GLY A 168 19.22 -5.64 24.85
CA GLY A 168 19.80 -5.61 26.19
C GLY A 168 20.67 -4.37 26.38
N ALA A 169 21.17 -4.17 27.58
CA ALA A 169 22.12 -3.10 27.88
C ALA A 169 23.40 -3.69 28.47
N VAL A 170 24.54 -3.18 28.03
CA VAL A 170 25.86 -3.54 28.54
C VAL A 170 26.64 -2.31 28.96
N ARG A 171 27.51 -2.47 29.96
CA ARG A 171 28.46 -1.48 30.40
C ARG A 171 29.88 -1.95 30.10
N ARG A 172 30.72 -1.03 29.64
CA ARG A 172 32.16 -1.25 29.46
C ARG A 172 32.82 -1.42 30.82
N LEU A 173 33.58 -2.50 31.00
CA LEU A 173 34.42 -2.69 32.18
C LEU A 173 35.84 -2.12 31.93
N PRO A 174 36.52 -1.62 32.96
CA PRO A 174 37.92 -1.25 32.83
C PRO A 174 38.73 -2.46 32.37
N ALA A 175 39.72 -2.24 31.50
CA ALA A 175 40.71 -3.26 31.24
C ALA A 175 41.46 -3.51 32.55
N ASP A 176 41.45 -4.75 33.05
CA ASP A 176 42.29 -5.12 34.19
C ASP A 176 43.75 -4.88 33.79
N ASP A 177 44.32 -3.80 34.31
CA ASP A 177 45.77 -3.60 34.32
C ASP A 177 46.30 -4.70 35.24
N THR A 178 46.65 -5.83 34.64
CA THR A 178 47.15 -7.00 35.35
C THR A 178 48.50 -6.59 35.93
N GLY A 179 48.44 -6.06 37.15
CA GLY A 179 49.59 -5.58 37.89
C GLY A 179 50.63 -6.68 38.02
N GLU A 180 51.72 -6.55 37.27
CA GLU A 180 53.01 -7.15 37.58
C GLU A 180 53.45 -6.63 38.96
N SER A 181 52.95 -7.24 40.02
CA SER A 181 53.59 -7.23 41.32
C SER A 181 54.72 -8.26 41.31
N LYS A 182 55.79 -7.96 40.55
CA LYS A 182 57.03 -8.72 40.64
C LYS A 182 57.68 -8.39 41.99
N GLY A 183 57.75 -9.41 42.84
CA GLY A 183 58.14 -9.33 44.23
C GLY A 183 59.51 -8.70 44.49
N ARG A 184 59.60 -8.14 45.70
CA ARG A 184 60.83 -7.73 46.40
C ARG A 184 61.92 -8.80 46.29
N GLY A 185 63.11 -8.38 45.87
CA GLY A 185 64.39 -8.93 46.32
C GLY A 185 64.94 -8.08 47.44
#